data_AF-A7GKF3-F1
#
_entry.id   AF-A7GKF3-F1
#
_cell.length_a   1.000
_cell.length_b   1.000
_cell.length_c   1.000
_cell.angle_alpha   90.00
_cell.angle_beta   90.00
_cell.angle_gamma   90.00
#
_symmetry.space_group_name_H-M   'P 1'
#
loop_
_entity.id
_entity.type
_entity.pdbx_description
1 polymer ?
#
loop_
_entity_poly.entity_id
_entity_poly.type
_entity_poly.pdbx_seq_one_letter_code
_entity_poly.pdbx_strand_id
1 'polypeptide(L)'
;MVRKPKEIGDIKMGITFRKMTTDDIAQVVAIEEASFPTPWTADAFYRELTMNEYSQYIVVEKDGLVVGYCGLWIIIDESHITNIAILPEYRGQKLGDALLQEVMKQAKEMGAKTMTLEVRVSNEVAKQLYRKYGFQNGGIRKRYYTDNYEDGLVMWVNL
;
A
#
# COMPACT_ATOMS: atom_id res chain seq x y z
N MET A 1 -9.12 -34.29 -3.86
CA MET A 1 -7.70 -33.93 -3.58
C MET A 1 -7.65 -32.42 -3.36
N VAL A 2 -7.73 -31.98 -2.10
CA VAL A 2 -7.80 -30.55 -1.74
C VAL A 2 -6.40 -29.97 -1.88
N ARG A 3 -6.22 -29.00 -2.80
CA ARG A 3 -4.95 -28.29 -2.96
C ARG A 3 -4.71 -27.46 -1.70
N LYS A 4 -3.64 -27.78 -0.95
CA LYS A 4 -3.16 -26.94 0.15
C LYS A 4 -2.77 -25.55 -0.38
N PRO A 5 -3.02 -24.46 0.36
CA PRO A 5 -2.47 -23.15 0.03
C PRO A 5 -0.94 -23.24 -0.03
N LYS A 6 -0.32 -22.66 -1.06
CA LYS A 6 1.15 -22.53 -1.11
C LYS A 6 1.57 -21.56 -0.01
N GLU A 7 2.46 -22.01 0.88
CA GLU A 7 3.14 -21.17 1.86
C GLU A 7 3.89 -20.03 1.15
N ILE A 8 3.92 -18.86 1.78
CA ILE A 8 4.44 -17.59 1.25
C ILE A 8 5.98 -17.58 1.14
N GLY A 9 6.66 -18.69 1.48
CA GLY A 9 8.11 -18.83 1.57
C GLY A 9 8.90 -18.87 0.25
N ASP A 10 8.23 -18.87 -0.91
CA ASP A 10 8.89 -19.01 -2.23
C ASP A 10 9.08 -17.69 -3.01
N ILE A 11 8.88 -16.51 -2.39
CA ILE A 11 9.13 -15.23 -3.06
C ILE A 11 10.64 -14.96 -3.08
N LYS A 12 11.31 -15.55 -4.09
CA LYS A 12 12.65 -15.29 -4.64
C LYS A 12 13.66 -14.61 -3.70
N MET A 13 14.73 -15.36 -3.39
CA MET A 13 16.04 -14.85 -2.92
C MET A 13 16.24 -13.39 -3.37
N GLY A 14 16.23 -12.46 -2.41
CA GLY A 14 16.46 -11.03 -2.66
C GLY A 14 15.27 -10.10 -2.40
N ILE A 15 14.04 -10.59 -2.19
CA ILE A 15 12.89 -9.73 -1.83
C ILE A 15 12.66 -9.76 -0.32
N THR A 16 12.56 -8.58 0.30
CA THR A 16 12.21 -8.43 1.71
C THR A 16 11.17 -7.33 1.91
N PHE A 17 10.40 -7.45 2.99
CA PHE A 17 9.46 -6.43 3.45
C PHE A 17 9.93 -5.95 4.81
N ARG A 18 10.09 -4.64 4.98
CA ARG A 18 10.57 -4.06 6.23
C ARG A 18 9.94 -2.71 6.50
N LYS A 19 10.03 -2.24 7.74
CA LYS A 19 9.66 -0.87 8.07
C LYS A 19 10.53 0.11 7.29
N MET A 20 9.87 1.15 6.77
CA MET A 20 10.51 2.30 6.17
C MET A 20 11.27 3.09 7.25
N THR A 21 12.43 3.61 6.88
CA THR A 21 13.23 4.53 7.70
C THR A 21 13.38 5.85 6.96
N THR A 22 13.91 6.87 7.64
CA THR A 22 14.18 8.17 7.00
C THR A 22 15.18 8.07 5.84
N ASP A 23 16.07 7.08 5.86
CA ASP A 23 17.07 6.85 4.80
C ASP A 23 16.43 6.36 3.49
N ASP A 24 15.21 5.82 3.56
CA ASP A 24 14.47 5.35 2.39
C ASP A 24 13.69 6.46 1.69
N ILE A 25 13.54 7.65 2.29
CA ILE A 25 12.65 8.72 1.79
C ILE A 25 12.99 9.09 0.35
N ALA A 26 14.28 9.24 0.01
CA ALA A 26 14.68 9.60 -1.34
C ALA A 26 14.23 8.55 -2.38
N GLN A 27 14.33 7.27 -2.05
CA GLN A 27 13.86 6.19 -2.93
C GLN A 27 12.34 6.18 -3.02
N VAL A 28 11.63 6.30 -1.90
CA VAL A 28 10.16 6.31 -1.86
C VAL A 28 9.56 7.51 -2.63
N VAL A 29 10.19 8.68 -2.55
CA VAL A 29 9.80 9.85 -3.36
C VAL A 29 9.93 9.57 -4.85
N ALA A 30 11.01 8.91 -5.30
CA ALA A 30 11.14 8.51 -6.70
C ALA A 30 10.03 7.53 -7.13
N ILE A 31 9.58 6.64 -6.23
CA ILE A 31 8.43 5.75 -6.50
C ILE A 31 7.14 6.55 -6.64
N GLU A 32 6.91 7.52 -5.75
CA GLU A 32 5.77 8.42 -5.78
C GLU A 32 5.68 9.18 -7.10
N GLU A 33 6.76 9.85 -7.51
CA GLU A 33 6.85 10.62 -8.75
C GLU A 33 6.60 9.75 -9.99
N ALA A 34 7.05 8.48 -9.96
CA ALA A 34 6.82 7.53 -11.05
C ALA A 34 5.42 6.90 -11.05
N SER A 35 4.65 7.03 -9.96
CA SER A 35 3.39 6.31 -9.75
C SER A 35 2.16 7.21 -9.70
N PHE A 36 2.29 8.46 -9.28
CA PHE A 36 1.18 9.35 -9.04
C PHE A 36 1.35 10.71 -9.70
N PRO A 37 0.26 11.30 -10.25
CA PRO A 37 0.30 12.64 -10.86
C PRO A 37 0.45 13.77 -9.84
N THR A 38 0.12 13.51 -8.57
CA THR A 38 0.23 14.44 -7.44
C THR A 38 1.05 13.77 -6.33
N PRO A 39 2.37 13.65 -6.51
CA PRO A 39 3.22 12.89 -5.61
C PRO A 39 3.36 13.56 -4.23
N TRP A 40 3.51 12.74 -3.20
CA TRP A 40 3.88 13.22 -1.87
C TRP A 40 5.32 13.72 -1.83
N THR A 41 5.56 14.78 -1.05
CA THR A 41 6.90 15.37 -0.91
C THR A 41 7.76 14.60 0.09
N ALA A 42 9.08 14.77 0.01
CA ALA A 42 10.01 14.23 1.01
C ALA A 42 9.68 14.69 2.44
N ASP A 43 9.27 15.96 2.60
CA ASP A 43 8.84 16.50 3.90
C ASP A 43 7.58 15.80 4.43
N ALA A 44 6.61 15.50 3.57
CA ALA A 44 5.41 14.77 3.97
C ALA A 44 5.77 13.40 4.54
N PHE A 45 6.62 12.62 3.86
CA PHE A 45 7.10 11.33 4.39
C PHE A 45 7.91 11.49 5.67
N TYR A 46 8.80 12.48 5.74
CA TYR A 46 9.57 12.73 6.95
C TYR A 46 8.66 12.98 8.16
N ARG A 47 7.62 13.81 7.99
CA ARG A 47 6.65 14.12 9.05
C ARG A 47 5.81 12.91 9.43
N GLU A 48 5.39 12.08 8.48
CA GLU A 48 4.74 10.81 8.79
C GLU A 48 5.64 9.95 9.69
N LEU A 49 6.88 9.70 9.27
CA LEU A 49 7.80 8.81 9.98
C LEU A 49 8.24 9.31 11.36
N THR A 50 8.29 10.62 11.57
CA THR A 50 8.90 11.21 12.79
C THR A 50 7.89 11.86 13.73
N MET A 51 6.71 12.24 13.23
CA MET A 51 5.73 13.01 14.00
C MET A 51 4.36 12.32 14.11
N ASN A 52 4.06 11.34 13.25
CA ASN A 52 2.77 10.64 13.28
C ASN A 52 2.91 9.25 13.92
N GLU A 53 2.52 9.14 15.19
CA GLU A 53 2.56 7.89 15.97
C GLU A 53 1.63 6.80 15.42
N TYR A 54 0.62 7.17 14.63
CA TYR A 54 -0.33 6.24 14.01
C TYR A 54 0.17 5.69 12.68
N SER A 55 1.23 6.27 12.12
CA SER A 55 1.73 5.89 10.81
C SER A 55 2.59 4.63 10.86
N GLN A 56 2.37 3.74 9.90
CA GLN A 56 3.21 2.57 9.65
C GLN A 56 3.50 2.52 8.16
N TYR A 57 4.78 2.62 7.78
CA TYR A 57 5.20 2.56 6.39
C TYR A 57 6.07 1.32 6.18
N ILE A 58 5.71 0.52 5.18
CA ILE A 58 6.41 -0.71 4.80
C ILE A 58 6.98 -0.55 3.40
N VAL A 59 8.25 -0.88 3.22
CA VAL A 59 8.91 -0.93 1.92
C VAL A 59 9.09 -2.38 1.46
N VAL A 60 9.05 -2.55 0.14
CA VAL A 60 9.51 -3.76 -0.54
C VAL A 60 10.91 -3.47 -1.03
N GLU A 61 11.89 -4.18 -0.49
CA GLU A 61 13.26 -4.13 -0.95
C GLU A 61 13.55 -5.33 -1.84
N LYS A 62 14.18 -5.10 -2.98
CA LYS A 62 14.65 -6.14 -3.88
C LYS A 62 16.12 -5.90 -4.19
N ASP A 63 16.99 -6.84 -3.82
CA ASP A 63 18.43 -6.79 -4.09
C ASP A 63 19.08 -5.49 -3.55
N GLY A 64 18.66 -5.02 -2.37
CA GLY A 64 19.16 -3.79 -1.73
C GLY A 64 18.51 -2.49 -2.20
N LEU A 65 17.56 -2.55 -3.14
CA LEU A 65 16.85 -1.38 -3.68
C LEU A 65 15.39 -1.37 -3.20
N VAL A 66 14.90 -0.22 -2.74
CA VAL A 66 13.46 -0.06 -2.45
C VAL A 66 12.71 0.08 -3.77
N VAL A 67 11.85 -0.90 -4.07
CA VAL A 67 11.11 -1.00 -5.35
C VAL A 67 9.61 -0.79 -5.19
N GLY A 68 9.14 -0.66 -3.96
CA GLY A 68 7.74 -0.44 -3.64
C GLY A 68 7.56 -0.03 -2.20
N TYR A 69 6.41 0.56 -1.89
CA TYR A 69 6.09 0.93 -0.52
C TYR A 69 4.58 1.02 -0.30
N CYS A 70 4.16 0.94 0.95
CA CYS A 70 2.79 1.11 1.38
C CYS A 70 2.76 1.87 2.72
N GLY A 71 2.00 2.96 2.76
CA GLY A 71 1.73 3.73 3.97
C GLY A 71 0.39 3.35 4.57
N LEU A 72 0.34 3.24 5.89
CA LEU A 72 -0.88 3.01 6.65
C LEU A 72 -0.98 3.95 7.84
N TRP A 73 -2.20 4.35 8.16
CA TRP A 73 -2.55 4.84 9.49
C TRP A 73 -3.30 3.74 10.24
N ILE A 74 -2.94 3.49 11.49
CA ILE A 74 -3.61 2.53 12.37
C ILE A 74 -4.10 3.29 13.60
N ILE A 75 -5.41 3.36 13.77
CA ILE A 75 -6.07 4.09 14.85
C ILE A 75 -7.04 3.13 15.53
N ILE A 76 -6.74 2.75 16.78
CA ILE A 76 -7.51 1.80 17.58
C ILE A 76 -7.65 0.45 16.86
N ASP A 77 -8.81 0.14 16.29
CA ASP A 77 -9.10 -1.10 15.58
C ASP A 77 -9.39 -0.86 14.09
N GLU A 78 -9.09 0.33 13.58
CA GLU A 78 -9.21 0.68 12.17
C GLU A 78 -7.83 0.94 11.54
N SER A 79 -7.67 0.53 10.29
CA SER A 79 -6.50 0.87 9.48
C SER A 79 -6.90 1.51 8.16
N HIS A 80 -6.05 2.39 7.64
CA HIS A 80 -6.27 3.11 6.40
C HIS A 80 -4.99 3.13 5.58
N ILE A 81 -5.03 2.62 4.34
CA ILE A 81 -3.91 2.73 3.41
C ILE A 81 -3.90 4.14 2.82
N THR A 82 -2.83 4.89 3.06
CA THR A 82 -2.63 6.24 2.51
C THR A 82 -2.12 6.20 1.08
N ASN A 83 -1.08 5.39 0.84
CA ASN A 83 -0.48 5.20 -0.47
C ASN A 83 0.01 3.75 -0.61
N ILE A 84 -0.06 3.19 -1.81
CA ILE A 84 0.57 1.91 -2.14
C ILE A 84 1.06 1.96 -3.59
N ALA A 85 2.34 1.71 -3.80
CA ALA A 85 2.95 1.77 -5.11
C ALA A 85 4.13 0.81 -5.27
N ILE A 86 4.33 0.36 -6.50
CA ILE A 86 5.50 -0.37 -6.97
C ILE A 86 6.06 0.41 -8.17
N LEU A 87 7.39 0.54 -8.24
CA LEU A 87 8.08 1.10 -9.41
C LEU A 87 7.58 0.47 -10.71
N PRO A 88 7.32 1.24 -11.77
CA PRO A 88 6.75 0.75 -13.03
C PRO A 88 7.44 -0.51 -13.61
N GLU A 89 8.77 -0.54 -13.61
CA GLU A 89 9.61 -1.62 -14.13
C GLU A 89 9.57 -2.91 -13.27
N TYR A 90 9.06 -2.82 -12.04
CA TYR A 90 8.86 -3.95 -11.13
C TYR A 90 7.39 -4.41 -11.05
N ARG A 91 6.47 -3.76 -11.78
CA ARG A 91 5.05 -4.17 -11.85
C ARG A 91 4.89 -5.48 -12.64
N GLY A 92 3.73 -6.13 -12.46
CA GLY A 92 3.46 -7.45 -13.08
C GLY A 92 4.19 -8.64 -12.44
N GLN A 93 5.09 -8.40 -11.48
CA GLN A 93 5.87 -9.42 -10.78
C GLN A 93 5.23 -9.88 -9.45
N LYS A 94 3.94 -9.55 -9.23
CA LYS A 94 3.18 -9.81 -7.99
C LYS A 94 3.72 -9.13 -6.71
N LEU A 95 4.57 -8.11 -6.84
CA LEU A 95 5.07 -7.38 -5.68
C LEU A 95 3.98 -6.57 -4.96
N GLY A 96 3.06 -5.92 -5.70
CA GLY A 96 1.93 -5.22 -5.08
C GLY A 96 0.98 -6.18 -4.34
N ASP A 97 0.84 -7.40 -4.84
CA ASP A 97 0.06 -8.49 -4.23
C ASP A 97 0.69 -8.99 -2.92
N ALA A 98 2.00 -9.14 -2.91
CA ALA A 98 2.76 -9.52 -1.73
C ALA A 98 2.83 -8.39 -0.69
N LEU A 99 3.02 -7.14 -1.13
CA LEU A 99 3.02 -5.96 -0.27
C LEU A 99 1.67 -5.76 0.41
N LEU A 100 0.57 -5.87 -0.33
CA LEU A 100 -0.78 -5.76 0.25
C LEU A 100 -1.02 -6.85 1.31
N GLN A 101 -0.60 -8.09 1.06
CA GLN A 101 -0.70 -9.17 2.05
C GLN A 101 0.10 -8.87 3.31
N GLU A 102 1.33 -8.39 3.15
CA GLU A 102 2.20 -8.09 4.29
C GLU A 102 1.61 -6.96 5.15
N VAL A 103 1.10 -5.88 4.54
CA VAL A 103 0.48 -4.80 5.32
C VAL A 103 -0.83 -5.21 5.97
N MET A 104 -1.65 -6.04 5.32
CA MET A 104 -2.85 -6.60 5.95
C MET A 104 -2.51 -7.49 7.14
N LYS A 105 -1.43 -8.28 7.05
CA LYS A 105 -0.94 -9.08 8.16
C LYS A 105 -0.46 -8.20 9.32
N GLN A 106 0.37 -7.19 9.04
CA GLN A 106 0.87 -6.29 10.09
C GLN A 106 -0.26 -5.49 10.75
N ALA A 107 -1.24 -5.02 9.98
CA ALA A 107 -2.42 -4.35 10.55
C ALA A 107 -3.17 -5.25 11.54
N LYS A 108 -3.37 -6.54 11.22
CA LYS A 108 -3.97 -7.53 12.15
C LYS A 108 -3.14 -7.73 13.41
N GLU A 109 -1.83 -7.86 13.27
CA GLU A 109 -0.91 -8.04 14.40
C GLU A 109 -0.93 -6.82 15.33
N MET A 110 -1.22 -5.64 14.80
CA MET A 110 -1.40 -4.39 15.55
C MET A 110 -2.82 -4.19 16.10
N GLY A 111 -3.73 -5.17 15.89
CA GLY A 111 -5.09 -5.15 16.45
C GLY A 111 -6.15 -4.50 15.57
N ALA A 112 -5.81 -4.09 14.34
CA ALA A 112 -6.80 -3.57 13.40
C ALA A 112 -7.77 -4.69 12.97
N LYS A 113 -9.06 -4.38 13.01
CA LYS A 113 -10.18 -5.23 12.58
C LYS A 113 -10.69 -4.85 11.20
N THR A 114 -10.45 -3.62 10.76
CA THR A 114 -10.86 -3.13 9.44
C THR A 114 -9.71 -2.46 8.72
N MET A 115 -9.77 -2.47 7.39
CA MET A 115 -8.85 -1.72 6.53
C MET A 115 -9.62 -1.00 5.45
N THR A 116 -9.26 0.26 5.20
CA THR A 116 -9.87 1.12 4.19
C THR A 116 -8.84 1.74 3.26
N LEU A 117 -9.28 2.19 2.09
CA LEU A 117 -8.49 2.96 1.13
C LEU A 117 -9.40 3.75 0.18
N GLU A 118 -8.85 4.75 -0.50
CA GLU A 118 -9.44 5.32 -1.71
C GLU A 118 -8.69 4.87 -2.96
N VAL A 119 -9.45 4.59 -4.02
CA VAL A 119 -8.92 4.27 -5.34
C VAL A 119 -9.70 5.00 -6.44
N ARG A 120 -9.01 5.47 -7.47
CA ARG A 120 -9.64 6.06 -8.66
C ARG A 120 -10.72 5.15 -9.23
N VAL A 121 -11.87 5.71 -9.56
CA VAL A 121 -12.96 4.94 -10.18
C VAL A 121 -12.54 4.30 -11.50
N SER A 122 -11.57 4.87 -12.23
CA SER A 122 -11.03 4.30 -13.47
C SER A 122 -9.99 3.19 -13.26
N ASN A 123 -9.41 3.04 -12.07
CA ASN A 123 -8.28 2.13 -11.84
C ASN A 123 -8.75 0.69 -11.58
N GLU A 124 -9.20 0.01 -12.63
CA GLU A 124 -9.69 -1.38 -12.54
C GLU A 124 -8.62 -2.37 -12.07
N VAL A 125 -7.35 -2.15 -12.41
CA VAL A 125 -6.25 -3.04 -12.01
C VAL A 125 -6.10 -3.06 -10.49
N ALA A 126 -6.04 -1.89 -9.85
CA ALA A 126 -5.96 -1.79 -8.39
C ALA A 126 -7.24 -2.33 -7.72
N LYS A 127 -8.42 -1.99 -8.24
CA LYS A 127 -9.69 -2.50 -7.72
C LYS A 127 -9.79 -4.03 -7.78
N GLN A 128 -9.30 -4.66 -8.84
CA GLN A 128 -9.24 -6.12 -8.94
C GLN A 128 -8.29 -6.73 -7.90
N LEU A 129 -7.13 -6.11 -7.67
CA LEU A 129 -6.21 -6.51 -6.62
C LEU A 129 -6.90 -6.46 -5.25
N TYR A 130 -7.53 -5.34 -4.89
CA TYR A 130 -8.20 -5.20 -3.59
C TYR A 130 -9.35 -6.20 -3.42
N ARG A 131 -10.17 -6.42 -4.45
CA ARG A 131 -11.26 -7.41 -4.42
C ARG A 131 -10.78 -8.83 -4.14
N LYS A 132 -9.58 -9.21 -4.62
CA LYS A 132 -8.96 -10.52 -4.33
C LYS A 132 -8.79 -10.76 -2.83
N TYR A 133 -8.57 -9.70 -2.05
CA TYR A 133 -8.38 -9.75 -0.60
C TYR A 133 -9.65 -9.43 0.20
N GLY A 134 -10.82 -9.44 -0.46
CA GLY A 134 -12.10 -9.27 0.20
C GLY A 134 -12.56 -7.82 0.37
N PHE A 135 -11.83 -6.84 -0.19
CA PHE A 135 -12.29 -5.45 -0.18
C PHE A 135 -13.60 -5.30 -0.95
N GLN A 136 -14.55 -4.63 -0.30
CA GLN A 136 -15.87 -4.29 -0.81
C GLN A 136 -15.92 -2.82 -1.18
N ASN A 137 -16.84 -2.47 -2.09
CA ASN A 137 -17.09 -1.07 -2.42
C ASN A 137 -17.78 -0.38 -1.23
N GLY A 138 -17.30 0.79 -0.86
CA GLY A 138 -17.96 1.73 0.05
C GLY A 138 -18.57 2.92 -0.70
N GLY A 139 -18.40 4.12 -0.15
CA GLY A 139 -18.88 5.36 -0.74
C GLY A 139 -18.01 5.89 -1.88
N ILE A 140 -18.56 6.84 -2.65
CA ILE A 140 -17.83 7.63 -3.64
C ILE A 140 -17.52 9.01 -3.04
N ARG A 141 -16.23 9.38 -3.01
CA ARG A 141 -15.78 10.75 -2.76
C ARG A 141 -15.75 11.51 -4.07
N LYS A 142 -16.67 12.46 -4.22
CA LYS A 142 -16.80 13.26 -5.44
C LYS A 142 -15.59 14.18 -5.63
N ARG A 143 -15.03 14.18 -6.85
CA ARG A 143 -13.88 15.02 -7.23
C ARG A 143 -12.70 14.92 -6.24
N TYR A 144 -12.42 13.70 -5.78
CA TYR A 144 -11.44 13.44 -4.74
C TYR A 144 -10.00 13.69 -5.20
N TYR A 145 -9.67 13.28 -6.42
CA TYR A 145 -8.35 13.47 -7.00
C TYR A 145 -8.23 14.85 -7.65
N THR A 146 -7.30 15.67 -7.17
CA THR A 146 -7.22 17.10 -7.50
C THR A 146 -6.60 17.41 -8.86
N ASP A 147 -5.89 16.47 -9.46
CA ASP A 147 -5.23 16.59 -10.76
C ASP A 147 -6.24 16.62 -11.92
N ASN A 148 -7.29 15.80 -11.84
CA ASN A 148 -8.28 15.65 -12.92
C ASN A 148 -9.74 15.69 -12.42
N TYR A 149 -9.96 15.98 -11.13
CA TYR A 149 -11.27 15.97 -10.46
C TYR A 149 -12.01 14.64 -10.57
N GLU A 150 -11.28 13.54 -10.71
CA GLU A 150 -11.87 12.21 -10.74
C GLU A 150 -12.39 11.81 -9.35
N ASP A 151 -13.49 11.07 -9.36
CA ASP A 151 -14.08 10.49 -8.16
C ASP A 151 -13.16 9.41 -7.54
N GLY A 152 -13.11 9.37 -6.22
CA GLY A 152 -12.48 8.30 -5.46
C GLY A 152 -13.51 7.30 -4.98
N LEU A 153 -13.32 6.01 -5.26
CA LEU A 153 -14.06 4.94 -4.63
C LEU A 153 -13.38 4.57 -3.31
N VAL A 154 -14.11 4.71 -2.22
CA VAL A 154 -13.70 4.12 -0.94
C VAL A 154 -13.90 2.62 -1.04
N MET A 155 -12.90 1.83 -0.67
CA MET A 155 -13.01 0.39 -0.50
C MET A 155 -12.64 0.00 0.93
N TRP A 156 -13.24 -1.07 1.45
CA TRP A 156 -13.01 -1.51 2.82
C TRP A 156 -13.08 -3.03 2.98
N VAL A 157 -12.42 -3.58 4.00
CA VAL A 157 -12.44 -5.01 4.32
C VAL A 157 -12.37 -5.23 5.84
N ASN A 158 -12.95 -6.33 6.31
CA ASN A 158 -12.68 -6.86 7.64
C ASN A 158 -11.40 -7.70 7.59
N LEU A 159 -10.46 -7.41 8.48
CA LEU A 159 -9.17 -8.08 8.57
C LEU A 159 -9.28 -9.42 9.32
#